data_AF-A0A6N2I253-F1
#
_entry.id   AF-A0A6N2I253-F1
#
_cell.length_a   1.000
_cell.length_b   1.000
_cell.length_c   1.000
_cell.angle_alpha   90.00
_cell.angle_beta   90.00
_cell.angle_gamma   90.00
#
_symmetry.space_group_name_H-M   'P 1'
#
loop_
_entity.id
_entity.type
_entity.pdbx_description
1 polymer ?
#
loop_
_entity_poly.entity_id
_entity_poly.type
_entity_poly.pdbx_seq_one_letter_code
_entity_poly.pdbx_strand_id
1 'polypeptide(L)'
;MAGARWVDAVNEYFPCVAIVLPRRVAEGFVAYGRQRLGGWPDDILMHRYLSDNSVPRHVAVPNLVEHDDRGSISGNAFRGPRRSVCFLPEDRPGEEGRILTGLTVLPFFKHGVAQCAVRVPGPGPRRWLHLDAEQYLRGAGLPAALLRPPGTGPAGADVRGTWLTALAMGFEAGRTGLAVPPTASAAYAEAVATIGPGGISNAGTEELIARRREPLAEVAHRALRAGREAAAEHRTHRTHRTHRPRRPDGPVWRGAATPLGEHLVRALADRPELSAAVIDLTRLHGPEPEVTVRPHDDPVPYTLGVGEVYGPGCSRHTLIGRMVWDALRSRPVTVVGDPEAPVHPVYVNDLADAIGTVLRDRPENHDLVVAAEKPCTTAELARAVHEAVRPVPVRTAPGGDPGRHVPADLARPPGWTPATDPARGLHAFAQWLAYEGVLLESDRLAD
;
A
#
# COMPACT_ATOMS: atom_id res chain seq x y z
N MET A 1 20.24 -0.11 8.64
CA MET A 1 20.90 1.09 8.07
C MET A 1 21.32 2.15 9.08
N ALA A 2 20.60 2.39 10.18
CA ALA A 2 21.02 3.37 11.21
C ALA A 2 22.03 2.82 12.25
N GLY A 3 22.40 1.54 12.14
CA GLY A 3 23.20 0.84 13.14
C GLY A 3 22.47 0.57 14.47
N ALA A 4 21.14 0.71 14.51
CA ALA A 4 20.36 0.39 15.69
C ALA A 4 20.27 -1.12 15.91
N ARG A 5 20.17 -1.53 17.18
CA ARG A 5 19.96 -2.91 17.62
C ARG A 5 18.49 -3.27 17.81
N TRP A 6 17.67 -2.24 18.01
CA TRP A 6 16.22 -2.36 18.08
C TRP A 6 15.58 -1.27 17.23
N VAL A 7 14.47 -1.61 16.61
CA VAL A 7 13.65 -0.64 15.88
C VAL A 7 12.22 -0.76 16.38
N ASP A 8 11.53 0.37 16.54
CA ASP A 8 10.09 0.35 16.80
C ASP A 8 9.38 -0.55 15.77
N ALA A 9 8.57 -1.48 16.26
CA ALA A 9 7.63 -2.17 15.38
C ALA A 9 6.56 -1.13 14.98
N VAL A 10 6.71 -0.63 13.77
CA VAL A 10 5.74 0.26 13.15
C VAL A 10 4.77 -0.57 12.31
N ASN A 11 3.58 -0.02 12.06
CA ASN A 11 2.47 -0.65 11.35
C ASN A 11 1.64 -1.66 12.15
N GLU A 12 0.52 -2.12 11.58
CA GLU A 12 -0.58 -2.84 12.26
C GLU A 12 -0.39 -4.34 12.50
N TYR A 13 0.77 -4.91 12.15
CA TYR A 13 1.11 -6.27 12.51
C TYR A 13 2.27 -6.27 13.50
N PHE A 14 2.22 -7.18 14.47
CA PHE A 14 3.35 -7.44 15.36
C PHE A 14 3.83 -8.87 15.11
N PRO A 15 5.10 -9.08 14.71
CA PRO A 15 5.60 -10.42 14.42
C PRO A 15 5.53 -11.30 15.66
N CYS A 16 4.74 -12.37 15.62
CA CYS A 16 4.55 -13.30 16.74
C CYS A 16 5.63 -14.38 16.85
N VAL A 17 6.41 -14.61 15.79
CA VAL A 17 7.48 -15.62 15.79
C VAL A 17 8.58 -15.17 16.76
N ALA A 18 8.91 -16.04 17.72
CA ALA A 18 9.91 -15.79 18.76
C ALA A 18 9.69 -14.50 19.57
N ILE A 19 8.44 -14.08 19.73
CA ILE A 19 8.10 -12.94 20.59
C ILE A 19 8.49 -13.24 22.04
N VAL A 20 9.12 -12.26 22.69
CA VAL A 20 9.37 -12.27 24.13
C VAL A 20 8.48 -11.23 24.78
N LEU A 21 7.59 -11.67 25.67
CA LEU A 21 6.67 -10.80 26.40
C LEU A 21 6.91 -10.91 27.92
N PRO A 22 6.76 -9.81 28.68
CA PRO A 22 6.58 -9.92 30.12
C PRO A 22 5.39 -10.82 30.44
N ARG A 23 5.52 -11.67 31.46
CA ARG A 23 4.49 -12.66 31.84
C ARG A 23 3.07 -12.06 31.89
N ARG A 24 2.90 -10.94 32.58
CA ARG A 24 1.61 -10.25 32.72
C ARG A 24 1.00 -9.84 31.38
N VAL A 25 1.84 -9.45 30.41
CA VAL A 25 1.40 -9.04 29.08
C VAL A 25 0.94 -10.27 28.29
N ALA A 26 1.68 -11.39 28.37
CA ALA A 26 1.29 -12.64 27.74
C ALA A 26 -0.03 -13.20 28.30
N GLU A 27 -0.20 -13.21 29.63
CA GLU A 27 -1.46 -13.65 30.27
C GLU A 27 -2.65 -12.79 29.83
N GLY A 28 -2.49 -11.47 29.76
CA GLY A 28 -3.54 -10.58 29.27
C GLY A 28 -3.85 -10.78 27.78
N PHE A 29 -2.85 -11.08 26.94
CA PHE A 29 -3.07 -11.40 25.53
C PHE A 29 -3.90 -12.67 25.36
N VAL A 30 -3.66 -13.70 26.17
CA VAL A 30 -4.45 -14.94 26.17
C VAL A 30 -5.93 -14.65 26.46
N ALA A 31 -6.21 -13.81 27.46
CA ALA A 31 -7.57 -13.40 27.78
C ALA A 31 -8.20 -12.58 26.62
N TYR A 32 -7.46 -11.63 26.06
CA TYR A 32 -7.89 -10.80 24.93
C TYR A 32 -8.23 -11.62 23.68
N GLY A 33 -7.36 -12.57 23.33
CA GLY A 33 -7.49 -13.43 22.15
C GLY A 33 -8.63 -14.45 22.25
N ARG A 34 -8.87 -15.02 23.45
CA ARG A 34 -9.98 -15.98 23.67
C ARG A 34 -11.35 -15.41 23.31
N GLN A 35 -11.57 -14.13 23.57
CA GLN A 35 -12.81 -13.44 23.25
C GLN A 35 -12.97 -13.15 21.75
N ARG A 36 -11.91 -13.37 20.94
CA ARG A 36 -11.80 -12.95 19.54
C ARG A 36 -11.42 -14.11 18.61
N LEU A 37 -11.65 -15.36 19.04
CA LEU A 37 -11.44 -16.55 18.23
C LEU A 37 -12.29 -16.50 16.95
N GLY A 38 -11.71 -16.91 15.81
CA GLY A 38 -12.34 -16.77 14.48
C GLY A 38 -12.40 -15.32 13.96
N GLY A 39 -11.72 -14.40 14.65
CA GLY A 39 -11.57 -13.00 14.30
C GLY A 39 -10.42 -12.75 13.31
N TRP A 40 -9.49 -11.89 13.73
CA TRP A 40 -8.28 -11.56 12.98
C TRP A 40 -7.17 -12.58 13.21
N PRO A 41 -6.19 -12.69 12.29
CA PRO A 41 -4.91 -13.35 12.54
C PRO A 41 -4.23 -12.87 13.83
N ASP A 42 -3.38 -13.73 14.40
CA ASP A 42 -2.75 -13.55 15.70
C ASP A 42 -1.79 -12.35 15.76
N ASP A 43 -1.06 -12.07 14.68
CA ASP A 43 -0.16 -10.92 14.53
C ASP A 43 -0.90 -9.57 14.60
N ILE A 44 -2.09 -9.49 14.02
CA ILE A 44 -2.98 -8.32 14.09
C ILE A 44 -3.60 -8.20 15.48
N LEU A 45 -4.08 -9.30 16.07
CA LEU A 45 -4.61 -9.29 17.43
C LEU A 45 -3.53 -8.89 18.46
N MET A 46 -2.31 -9.39 18.30
CA MET A 46 -1.16 -9.05 19.14
C MET A 46 -0.83 -7.57 19.00
N HIS A 47 -0.74 -7.05 17.77
CA HIS A 47 -0.52 -5.62 17.55
C HIS A 47 -1.54 -4.77 18.28
N ARG A 48 -2.84 -5.07 18.14
CA ARG A 48 -3.93 -4.32 18.79
C ARG A 48 -3.83 -4.39 20.30
N TYR A 49 -3.69 -5.58 20.86
CA TYR A 49 -3.55 -5.75 22.30
C TYR A 49 -2.38 -4.95 22.86
N LEU A 50 -1.21 -5.01 22.21
CA LEU A 50 -0.03 -4.25 22.64
C LEU A 50 -0.24 -2.73 22.47
N SER A 51 -0.91 -2.28 21.40
CA SER A 51 -1.30 -0.87 21.21
C SER A 51 -2.22 -0.38 22.33
N ASP A 52 -3.32 -1.10 22.58
CA ASP A 52 -4.38 -0.71 23.53
C ASP A 52 -3.84 -0.67 24.97
N ASN A 53 -2.84 -1.48 25.27
CA ASN A 53 -2.19 -1.56 26.57
C ASN A 53 -0.88 -0.75 26.64
N SER A 54 -0.58 0.07 25.62
CA SER A 54 0.62 0.92 25.55
C SER A 54 1.92 0.16 25.83
N VAL A 55 2.00 -1.09 25.41
CA VAL A 55 3.21 -1.91 25.57
C VAL A 55 4.21 -1.54 24.47
N PRO A 56 5.46 -1.17 24.80
CA PRO A 56 6.49 -0.92 23.81
C PRO A 56 6.74 -2.15 22.93
N ARG A 57 7.03 -1.91 21.66
CA ARG A 57 7.15 -2.95 20.64
C ARG A 57 8.40 -2.70 19.82
N HIS A 58 9.32 -3.66 19.87
CA HIS A 58 10.58 -3.54 19.16
C HIS A 58 10.89 -4.82 18.38
N VAL A 59 11.56 -4.64 17.25
CA VAL A 59 12.14 -5.72 16.43
C VAL A 59 13.65 -5.64 16.55
N ALA A 60 14.29 -6.79 16.83
CA ALA A 60 15.74 -6.89 16.92
C ALA A 60 16.39 -6.75 15.53
N VAL A 61 17.55 -6.09 15.47
CA VAL A 61 18.36 -5.95 14.26
C VAL A 61 19.84 -6.18 14.59
N PRO A 62 20.51 -7.21 14.04
CA PRO A 62 19.98 -8.32 13.24
C PRO A 62 18.85 -9.10 13.93
N ASN A 63 18.03 -9.79 13.13
CA ASN A 63 17.05 -10.73 13.66
C ASN A 63 17.78 -11.89 14.34
N LEU A 64 17.26 -12.32 15.50
CA LEU A 64 17.85 -13.39 16.33
C LEU A 64 17.35 -14.79 15.97
N VAL A 65 16.32 -14.85 15.14
CA VAL A 65 15.67 -16.10 14.73
C VAL A 65 15.49 -16.12 13.23
N GLU A 66 15.45 -17.33 12.69
CA GLU A 66 15.17 -17.59 11.28
C GLU A 66 14.02 -18.59 11.15
N HIS A 67 13.23 -18.43 10.10
CA HIS A 67 12.24 -19.41 9.71
C HIS A 67 12.94 -20.57 9.00
N ASP A 68 12.87 -21.76 9.58
CA ASP A 68 13.13 -23.00 8.85
C ASP A 68 11.92 -23.19 7.93
N ASP A 69 12.08 -23.03 6.61
CA ASP A 69 11.00 -22.83 5.62
C ASP A 69 10.13 -24.08 5.35
N ARG A 70 9.60 -24.66 6.43
CA ARG A 70 8.66 -25.76 6.44
C ARG A 70 7.24 -25.25 6.20
N GLY A 71 6.36 -26.15 5.77
CA GLY A 71 4.94 -25.86 5.56
C GLY A 71 4.34 -25.06 6.71
N SER A 72 3.65 -23.97 6.38
CA SER A 72 3.06 -23.07 7.38
C SER A 72 1.96 -23.77 8.18
N ILE A 73 2.07 -23.80 9.51
CA ILE A 73 1.01 -24.30 10.40
C ILE A 73 -0.30 -23.53 10.20
N SER A 74 -0.21 -22.22 9.93
CA SER A 74 -1.36 -21.34 9.68
C SER A 74 -1.85 -21.37 8.22
N GLY A 75 -1.38 -22.32 7.40
CA GLY A 75 -1.79 -22.47 6.00
C GLY A 75 -1.26 -21.39 5.05
N ASN A 76 -0.24 -20.63 5.46
CA ASN A 76 0.35 -19.54 4.66
C ASN A 76 1.47 -19.99 3.71
N ALA A 77 1.51 -21.27 3.32
CA ALA A 77 2.53 -21.79 2.40
C ALA A 77 2.50 -21.09 1.03
N PHE A 78 1.34 -20.61 0.59
CA PHE A 78 1.17 -19.83 -0.64
C PHE A 78 1.91 -18.47 -0.64
N ARG A 79 2.46 -18.02 0.51
CA ARG A 79 3.28 -16.79 0.61
C ARG A 79 4.73 -17.01 0.15
N GLY A 80 5.12 -18.27 -0.09
CA GLY A 80 6.47 -18.69 -0.42
C GLY A 80 7.44 -18.62 0.77
N PRO A 81 8.76 -18.57 0.53
CA PRO A 81 9.76 -18.61 1.60
C PRO A 81 9.66 -17.45 2.58
N ARG A 82 9.75 -17.75 3.87
CA ARG A 82 9.53 -16.77 4.97
C ARG A 82 10.81 -16.43 5.73
N ARG A 83 11.89 -16.18 5.00
CA ARG A 83 13.19 -15.81 5.57
C ARG A 83 13.14 -14.47 6.30
N SER A 84 13.92 -14.36 7.36
CA SER A 84 13.97 -13.20 8.24
C SER A 84 14.82 -12.11 7.63
N VAL A 85 14.43 -10.85 7.85
CA VAL A 85 15.22 -9.70 7.39
C VAL A 85 16.49 -9.60 8.22
N CYS A 86 17.65 -9.49 7.60
CA CYS A 86 18.91 -9.35 8.32
C CYS A 86 19.11 -10.42 9.43
N PHE A 87 19.13 -11.71 9.08
CA PHE A 87 19.46 -12.77 10.03
C PHE A 87 20.97 -13.03 10.04
N LEU A 88 21.61 -12.86 11.19
CA LEU A 88 23.05 -13.07 11.38
C LEU A 88 23.29 -13.86 12.67
N PRO A 89 23.36 -15.20 12.61
CA PRO A 89 23.50 -16.03 13.80
C PRO A 89 24.85 -15.84 14.51
N GLU A 90 25.87 -15.34 13.80
CA GLU A 90 27.19 -15.04 14.36
C GLU A 90 27.27 -13.64 14.99
N ASP A 91 26.23 -12.81 14.90
CA ASP A 91 26.21 -11.49 15.53
C ASP A 91 26.30 -11.63 17.06
N ARG A 92 27.20 -10.84 17.66
CA ARG A 92 27.45 -10.89 19.09
C ARG A 92 26.59 -9.85 19.81
N PRO A 93 26.06 -10.18 21.00
CA PRO A 93 25.39 -9.20 21.86
C PRO A 93 26.26 -7.97 22.11
N GLY A 94 25.63 -6.81 22.16
CA GLY A 94 26.26 -5.51 22.41
C GLY A 94 25.47 -4.36 21.81
N GLU A 95 25.45 -3.24 22.56
CA GLU A 95 24.81 -1.98 22.19
C GLU A 95 23.28 -2.04 22.08
N GLU A 96 22.62 -2.92 22.83
CA GLU A 96 21.15 -3.07 22.86
C GLU A 96 20.42 -1.79 23.30
N GLY A 97 21.12 -0.83 23.90
CA GLY A 97 20.58 0.50 24.18
C GLY A 97 20.33 1.36 22.93
N ARG A 98 20.84 0.97 21.75
CA ARG A 98 20.66 1.69 20.49
C ARG A 98 19.32 1.35 19.84
N ILE A 99 18.30 2.13 20.18
CA ILE A 99 16.94 1.97 19.66
C ILE A 99 16.65 3.06 18.62
N LEU A 100 16.16 2.66 17.44
CA LEU A 100 15.63 3.57 16.43
C LEU A 100 14.12 3.69 16.59
N THR A 101 13.67 4.88 17.00
CA THR A 101 12.25 5.19 17.22
C THR A 101 11.78 6.31 16.31
N GLY A 102 10.47 6.51 16.25
CA GLY A 102 9.89 7.76 15.71
C GLY A 102 9.93 7.90 14.19
N LEU A 103 10.15 6.80 13.46
CA LEU A 103 10.05 6.76 12.00
C LEU A 103 8.74 7.41 11.52
N THR A 104 8.85 8.22 10.47
CA THR A 104 7.71 8.87 9.81
C THR A 104 7.36 8.20 8.49
N VAL A 105 8.28 7.45 7.92
CA VAL A 105 8.14 6.74 6.66
C VAL A 105 8.85 5.41 6.79
N LEU A 106 8.17 4.33 6.42
CA LEU A 106 8.73 2.99 6.34
C LEU A 106 8.57 2.49 4.90
N PRO A 107 9.62 2.53 4.08
CA PRO A 107 9.63 1.87 2.79
C PRO A 107 9.73 0.36 2.98
N PHE A 108 8.97 -0.41 2.20
CA PHE A 108 9.02 -1.87 2.20
C PHE A 108 8.70 -2.43 0.82
N PHE A 109 9.16 -3.66 0.56
CA PHE A 109 8.93 -4.36 -0.69
C PHE A 109 8.18 -5.66 -0.39
N LYS A 110 7.00 -5.85 -0.98
CA LYS A 110 6.16 -7.02 -0.72
C LYS A 110 5.34 -7.37 -1.96
N HIS A 111 5.24 -8.66 -2.28
CA HIS A 111 4.44 -9.17 -3.40
C HIS A 111 4.74 -8.49 -4.76
N GLY A 112 6.02 -8.20 -5.02
CA GLY A 112 6.45 -7.53 -6.25
C GLY A 112 6.09 -6.03 -6.31
N VAL A 113 5.59 -5.44 -5.22
CA VAL A 113 5.22 -4.02 -5.15
C VAL A 113 6.04 -3.29 -4.09
N ALA A 114 6.71 -2.22 -4.50
CA ALA A 114 7.40 -1.30 -3.60
C ALA A 114 6.42 -0.29 -3.02
N GLN A 115 6.37 -0.20 -1.70
CA GLN A 115 5.41 0.64 -0.98
C GLN A 115 6.11 1.43 0.14
N CYS A 116 5.40 2.41 0.66
CA CYS A 116 5.78 3.19 1.83
C CYS A 116 4.59 3.30 2.77
N ALA A 117 4.78 2.93 4.04
CA ALA A 117 3.86 3.34 5.10
C ALA A 117 4.30 4.74 5.57
N VAL A 118 3.44 5.74 5.42
CA VAL A 118 3.73 7.15 5.75
C VAL A 118 2.86 7.58 6.92
N ARG A 119 3.49 8.04 8.00
CA ARG A 119 2.80 8.53 9.18
C ARG A 119 2.04 9.80 8.84
N VAL A 120 0.74 9.81 9.11
CA VAL A 120 -0.10 11.00 8.94
C VAL A 120 0.15 11.94 10.12
N PRO A 121 0.58 13.19 9.89
CA PRO A 121 0.70 14.17 10.96
C PRO A 121 -0.70 14.66 11.37
N GLY A 122 -0.94 14.78 12.67
CA GLY A 122 -2.20 15.34 13.18
C GLY A 122 -2.48 14.96 14.63
N PRO A 123 -3.46 15.63 15.26
CA PRO A 123 -3.99 15.19 16.54
C PRO A 123 -4.78 13.89 16.35
N GLY A 124 -4.63 12.93 17.28
CA GLY A 124 -5.33 11.64 17.23
C GLY A 124 -4.43 10.41 17.32
N PRO A 125 -4.98 9.20 17.21
CA PRO A 125 -4.20 7.97 17.19
C PRO A 125 -3.22 7.96 16.02
N ARG A 126 -2.07 7.33 16.23
CA ARG A 126 -1.04 7.22 15.19
C ARG A 126 -1.60 6.46 13.99
N ARG A 127 -1.79 7.16 12.87
CA ARG A 127 -2.24 6.58 11.60
C ARG A 127 -1.09 6.51 10.59
N TRP A 128 -1.04 5.40 9.87
CA TRP A 128 -0.14 5.18 8.75
C TRP A 128 -0.95 5.08 7.47
N LEU A 129 -0.46 5.71 6.41
CA LEU A 129 -1.02 5.60 5.08
C LEU A 129 -0.11 4.74 4.22
N HIS A 130 -0.68 3.75 3.55
CA HIS A 130 0.03 2.94 2.57
C HIS A 130 0.01 3.60 1.19
N LEU A 131 1.20 3.90 0.67
CA LEU A 131 1.41 4.48 -0.66
C LEU A 131 2.32 3.58 -1.50
N ASP A 132 2.17 3.65 -2.82
CA ASP A 132 3.22 3.15 -3.71
C ASP A 132 4.51 3.95 -3.47
N ALA A 133 5.68 3.30 -3.43
CA ALA A 133 6.95 3.98 -3.19
C ALA A 133 7.24 5.02 -4.27
N GLU A 134 6.86 4.75 -5.51
CA GLU A 134 6.99 5.72 -6.61
C GLU A 134 6.13 6.97 -6.40
N GLN A 135 4.87 6.81 -5.96
CA GLN A 135 4.00 7.93 -5.62
C GLN A 135 4.61 8.76 -4.51
N TYR A 136 5.06 8.10 -3.43
CA TYR A 136 5.72 8.76 -2.32
C TYR A 136 6.96 9.56 -2.76
N LEU A 137 7.84 8.98 -3.57
CA LEU A 137 9.06 9.63 -4.03
C LEU A 137 8.78 10.79 -5.00
N ARG A 138 7.77 10.68 -5.86
CA ARG A 138 7.30 11.80 -6.71
C ARG A 138 6.77 12.95 -5.86
N GLY A 139 5.93 12.67 -4.86
CA GLY A 139 5.42 13.69 -3.94
C GLY A 139 6.51 14.32 -3.07
N ALA A 140 7.60 13.59 -2.80
CA ALA A 140 8.80 14.13 -2.19
C ALA A 140 9.66 14.99 -3.16
N GLY A 141 9.29 15.07 -4.44
CA GLY A 141 9.92 15.91 -5.45
C GLY A 141 11.10 15.25 -6.19
N LEU A 142 11.22 13.92 -6.16
CA LEU A 142 12.27 13.24 -6.92
C LEU A 142 11.92 13.18 -8.42
N PRO A 143 12.90 13.40 -9.32
CA PRO A 143 12.66 13.40 -10.75
C PRO A 143 12.33 11.99 -11.26
N ALA A 144 11.44 11.91 -12.26
CA ALA A 144 10.98 10.63 -12.82
C ALA A 144 12.11 9.73 -13.36
N ALA A 145 13.22 10.32 -13.82
CA ALA A 145 14.40 9.59 -14.28
C ALA A 145 15.04 8.77 -13.14
N LEU A 146 15.06 9.29 -11.91
CA LEU A 146 15.65 8.61 -10.75
C LEU A 146 14.79 7.45 -10.24
N LEU A 147 13.49 7.48 -10.53
CA LEU A 147 12.54 6.43 -10.13
C LEU A 147 12.69 5.16 -10.98
N ARG A 148 13.47 5.22 -12.06
CA ARG A 148 13.76 4.09 -12.94
C ARG A 148 15.15 3.54 -12.59
N PRO A 149 15.30 2.21 -12.45
CA PRO A 149 16.62 1.61 -12.31
C PRO A 149 17.47 1.87 -13.56
N PRO A 150 18.78 2.14 -13.42
CA PRO A 150 19.67 2.38 -14.54
C PRO A 150 19.88 1.10 -15.36
N GLY A 151 19.85 1.23 -16.69
CA GLY A 151 20.04 0.12 -17.63
C GLY A 151 19.30 0.36 -18.96
N THR A 152 19.58 -0.48 -19.95
CA THR A 152 18.87 -0.47 -21.25
C THR A 152 17.66 -1.40 -21.19
N GLY A 153 16.46 -0.87 -21.39
CA GLY A 153 15.22 -1.65 -21.48
C GLY A 153 14.36 -1.63 -20.21
N PRO A 154 13.16 -2.23 -20.26
CA PRO A 154 12.27 -2.31 -19.12
C PRO A 154 12.84 -3.26 -18.06
N ALA A 155 12.97 -2.77 -16.83
CA ALA A 155 13.40 -3.60 -15.71
C ALA A 155 12.27 -4.55 -15.27
N GLY A 156 12.63 -5.77 -14.90
CA GLY A 156 11.72 -6.71 -14.24
C GLY A 156 11.12 -6.11 -12.96
N ALA A 157 9.92 -6.58 -12.59
CA ALA A 157 9.20 -6.09 -11.41
C ALA A 157 10.02 -6.22 -10.12
N ASP A 158 10.84 -7.27 -10.02
CA ASP A 158 11.75 -7.53 -8.90
C ASP A 158 12.85 -6.47 -8.79
N VAL A 159 13.51 -6.13 -9.90
CA VAL A 159 14.54 -5.09 -9.98
C VAL A 159 13.93 -3.72 -9.69
N ARG A 160 12.79 -3.41 -10.31
CA ARG A 160 12.10 -2.13 -10.11
C ARG A 160 11.63 -1.95 -8.68
N GLY A 161 11.03 -2.99 -8.08
CA GLY A 161 10.56 -2.97 -6.71
C GLY A 161 11.70 -2.86 -5.69
N THR A 162 12.79 -3.58 -5.92
CA THR A 162 14.03 -3.46 -5.13
C THR A 162 14.59 -2.05 -5.22
N TRP A 163 14.71 -1.49 -6.44
CA TRP A 163 15.21 -0.14 -6.70
C TRP A 163 14.39 0.91 -5.95
N LEU A 164 13.07 0.94 -6.15
CA LEU A 164 12.22 1.96 -5.53
C LEU A 164 12.23 1.89 -4.00
N THR A 165 12.23 0.68 -3.43
CA THR A 165 12.26 0.49 -1.98
C THR A 165 13.57 0.97 -1.38
N ALA A 166 14.69 0.53 -1.96
CA ALA A 166 16.03 0.93 -1.54
C ALA A 166 16.29 2.43 -1.77
N LEU A 167 15.78 3.00 -2.87
CA LEU A 167 15.85 4.43 -3.15
C LEU A 167 15.11 5.24 -2.08
N ALA A 168 13.88 4.85 -1.73
CA ALA A 168 13.11 5.50 -0.67
C ALA A 168 13.77 5.37 0.70
N MET A 169 14.33 4.19 1.00
CA MET A 169 15.12 3.94 2.21
C MET A 169 16.33 4.88 2.32
N GLY A 170 17.08 5.03 1.23
CA GLY A 170 18.25 5.92 1.17
C GLY A 170 17.86 7.39 1.29
N PHE A 171 16.80 7.79 0.58
CA PHE A 171 16.26 9.14 0.62
C PHE A 171 15.83 9.54 2.03
N GLU A 172 15.04 8.71 2.71
CA GLU A 172 14.58 9.01 4.07
C GLU A 172 15.72 8.99 5.09
N ALA A 173 16.69 8.08 4.96
CA ALA A 173 17.87 8.08 5.80
C ALA A 173 18.69 9.37 5.62
N GLY A 174 18.85 9.86 4.39
CA GLY A 174 19.53 11.12 4.11
C GLY A 174 18.76 12.34 4.63
N ARG A 175 17.44 12.34 4.46
CA ARG A 175 16.55 13.45 4.87
C ARG A 175 16.47 13.59 6.39
N THR A 176 16.52 12.48 7.12
CA THR A 176 16.53 12.43 8.59
C THR A 176 17.93 12.58 9.20
N GLY A 177 18.97 12.68 8.37
CA GLY A 177 20.35 12.84 8.83
C GLY A 177 20.94 11.59 9.48
N LEU A 178 20.36 10.40 9.22
CA LEU A 178 20.90 9.14 9.73
C LEU A 178 22.27 8.88 9.10
N ALA A 179 23.26 8.59 9.94
CA ALA A 179 24.61 8.27 9.51
C ALA A 179 24.62 7.11 8.52
N VAL A 180 25.60 7.14 7.61
CA VAL A 180 25.91 5.98 6.78
C VAL A 180 26.63 4.98 7.68
N PRO A 181 26.11 3.76 7.85
CA PRO A 181 26.82 2.74 8.62
C PRO A 181 28.09 2.34 7.84
N PRO A 182 29.15 1.86 8.52
CA PRO A 182 30.34 1.39 7.83
C PRO A 182 29.95 0.34 6.78
N THR A 183 30.36 0.53 5.53
CA THR A 183 30.06 -0.39 4.43
C THR A 183 30.60 -1.80 4.66
N ALA A 184 31.61 -1.95 5.51
CA ALA A 184 32.16 -3.24 5.95
C ALA A 184 31.31 -3.96 7.02
N SER A 185 30.20 -3.38 7.51
CA SER A 185 29.35 -4.03 8.49
C SER A 185 28.59 -5.20 7.86
N ALA A 186 28.80 -6.41 8.40
CA ALA A 186 28.06 -7.61 8.00
C ALA A 186 26.55 -7.42 8.12
N ALA A 187 26.08 -6.78 9.21
CA ALA A 187 24.67 -6.45 9.42
C ALA A 187 24.11 -5.48 8.38
N TYR A 188 24.94 -4.55 7.87
CA TYR A 188 24.52 -3.69 6.78
C TYR A 188 24.41 -4.46 5.47
N ALA A 189 25.44 -5.23 5.11
CA ALA A 189 25.43 -6.04 3.89
C ALA A 189 24.25 -7.02 3.87
N GLU A 190 24.00 -7.71 4.99
CA GLU A 190 22.88 -8.64 5.12
C GLU A 190 21.52 -7.94 5.03
N ALA A 191 21.35 -6.81 5.73
CA ALA A 191 20.11 -6.04 5.63
C ALA A 191 19.81 -5.59 4.18
N VAL A 192 20.83 -5.16 3.43
CA VAL A 192 20.65 -4.77 2.02
C VAL A 192 20.32 -5.99 1.15
N ALA A 193 21.00 -7.12 1.36
CA ALA A 193 20.80 -8.33 0.57
C ALA A 193 19.41 -8.97 0.75
N THR A 194 18.70 -8.67 1.84
CA THR A 194 17.34 -9.17 2.09
C THR A 194 16.23 -8.33 1.46
N ILE A 195 16.50 -7.09 1.01
CA ILE A 195 15.47 -6.18 0.47
C ILE A 195 14.76 -6.80 -0.75
N GLY A 196 15.53 -7.24 -1.74
CA GLY A 196 14.99 -7.80 -2.98
C GLY A 196 14.25 -9.12 -2.76
N PRO A 197 14.93 -10.16 -2.26
CA PRO A 197 14.33 -11.46 -1.97
C PRO A 197 13.05 -11.39 -1.14
N GLY A 198 13.02 -10.55 -0.10
CA GLY A 198 11.84 -10.41 0.76
C GLY A 198 10.60 -9.94 0.01
N GLY A 199 10.75 -9.07 -0.99
CA GLY A 199 9.62 -8.59 -1.77
C GLY A 199 9.15 -9.50 -2.89
N ILE A 200 9.93 -10.52 -3.26
CA ILE A 200 9.57 -11.51 -4.28
C ILE A 200 9.31 -12.90 -3.71
N SER A 201 9.11 -13.01 -2.39
CA SER A 201 8.97 -14.29 -1.70
C SER A 201 7.87 -15.18 -2.29
N ASN A 202 6.81 -14.60 -2.84
CA ASN A 202 5.68 -15.31 -3.43
C ASN A 202 5.78 -15.52 -4.95
N ALA A 203 6.85 -15.05 -5.59
CA ALA A 203 6.96 -14.99 -7.05
C ALA A 203 7.72 -16.18 -7.65
N GLY A 204 8.25 -17.09 -6.83
CA GLY A 204 9.01 -18.24 -7.31
C GLY A 204 9.38 -19.22 -6.19
N THR A 205 10.12 -20.26 -6.57
CA THR A 205 10.67 -21.22 -5.61
C THR A 205 11.80 -20.61 -4.80
N GLU A 206 12.15 -21.24 -3.68
CA GLU A 206 13.27 -20.82 -2.85
C GLU A 206 14.58 -20.73 -3.64
N GLU A 207 14.85 -21.68 -4.53
CA GLU A 207 16.07 -21.69 -5.35
C GLU A 207 16.09 -20.52 -6.34
N LEU A 208 14.93 -20.17 -6.92
CA LEU A 208 14.82 -19.01 -7.80
C LEU A 208 15.09 -17.72 -7.03
N ILE A 209 14.50 -17.57 -5.85
CA ILE A 209 14.68 -16.39 -4.99
C ILE A 209 16.14 -16.28 -4.53
N ALA A 210 16.75 -17.39 -4.11
CA ALA A 210 18.15 -17.45 -3.70
C ALA A 210 19.10 -17.02 -4.83
N ARG A 211 18.85 -17.46 -6.08
CA ARG A 211 19.63 -17.02 -7.26
C ARG A 211 19.51 -15.52 -7.55
N ARG A 212 18.41 -14.87 -7.12
CA ARG A 212 18.21 -13.42 -7.31
C ARG A 212 18.82 -12.58 -6.19
N ARG A 213 19.20 -13.17 -5.06
CA ARG A 213 19.69 -12.45 -3.87
C ARG A 213 20.83 -11.50 -4.17
N GLU A 214 21.92 -11.99 -4.74
CA GLU A 214 23.11 -11.18 -5.01
C GLU A 214 22.88 -10.10 -6.10
N PRO A 215 22.28 -10.41 -7.27
CA PRO A 215 21.92 -9.38 -8.25
C PRO A 215 21.02 -8.27 -7.69
N LEU A 216 20.04 -8.63 -6.85
CA LEU A 216 19.14 -7.64 -6.23
C LEU A 216 19.82 -6.86 -5.11
N ALA A 217 20.76 -7.45 -4.37
CA ALA A 217 21.57 -6.74 -3.38
C ALA A 217 22.37 -5.60 -4.04
N GLU A 218 22.95 -5.84 -5.21
CA GLU A 218 23.67 -4.80 -5.97
C GLU A 218 22.74 -3.68 -6.46
N VAL A 219 21.52 -4.02 -6.91
CA VAL A 219 20.48 -3.03 -7.23
C VAL A 219 20.14 -2.18 -6.00
N ALA A 220 19.93 -2.83 -4.85
CA ALA A 220 19.60 -2.16 -3.60
C ALA A 220 20.72 -1.24 -3.11
N HIS A 221 21.98 -1.66 -3.20
CA HIS A 221 23.14 -0.83 -2.85
C HIS A 221 23.20 0.46 -3.68
N ARG A 222 23.06 0.34 -5.01
CA ARG A 222 23.09 1.50 -5.90
C ARG A 222 21.91 2.45 -5.64
N ALA A 223 20.71 1.90 -5.44
CA ALA A 223 19.51 2.67 -5.15
C ALA A 223 19.59 3.41 -3.80
N LEU A 224 20.10 2.75 -2.75
CA LEU A 224 20.32 3.36 -1.44
C LEU A 224 21.24 4.57 -1.50
N ARG A 225 22.35 4.45 -2.25
CA ARG A 225 23.28 5.54 -2.48
C ARG A 225 22.60 6.69 -3.23
N ALA A 226 21.94 6.38 -4.35
CA ALA A 226 21.22 7.36 -5.16
C ALA A 226 20.16 8.12 -4.34
N GLY A 227 19.45 7.44 -3.44
CA GLY A 227 18.48 8.06 -2.55
C GLY A 227 19.11 9.04 -1.57
N ARG A 228 20.25 8.67 -0.97
CA ARG A 228 20.99 9.56 -0.06
C ARG A 228 21.55 10.80 -0.77
N GLU A 229 22.07 10.62 -1.98
CA GLU A 229 22.55 11.71 -2.85
C GLU A 229 21.40 12.68 -3.17
N ALA A 230 20.26 12.16 -3.62
CA ALA A 230 19.06 12.95 -3.88
C ALA A 230 18.56 13.71 -2.63
N ALA A 231 18.65 13.11 -1.44
CA ALA A 231 18.29 13.80 -0.19
C ALA A 231 19.27 14.92 0.19
N ALA A 232 20.55 14.81 -0.18
CA ALA A 232 21.51 15.89 0.01
C ALA A 232 21.22 17.07 -0.92
N GLU A 233 20.99 16.80 -2.21
CA GLU A 233 20.58 17.81 -3.20
C GLU A 233 19.24 18.47 -2.84
N HIS A 234 18.27 17.69 -2.36
CA HIS A 234 16.98 18.23 -1.94
C HIS A 234 17.12 19.19 -0.74
N ARG A 235 18.05 18.94 0.18
CA ARG A 235 18.35 19.85 1.30
C ARG A 235 18.98 21.15 0.82
N THR A 236 19.96 21.10 -0.09
CA THR A 236 20.61 22.31 -0.63
C THR A 236 19.63 23.16 -1.45
N HIS A 237 18.76 22.54 -2.25
CA HIS A 237 17.73 23.29 -2.99
C HIS A 237 16.66 23.92 -2.09
N ARG A 238 16.31 23.30 -0.94
CA ARG A 238 15.40 23.93 0.04
C ARG A 238 16.03 25.11 0.78
N THR A 239 17.33 25.06 1.09
CA THR A 239 18.01 26.20 1.74
C THR A 239 18.12 27.41 0.82
N HIS A 240 18.15 27.19 -0.51
CA HIS A 240 18.16 28.28 -1.50
C HIS A 240 16.77 28.72 -1.98
N ARG A 241 15.71 27.92 -1.82
CA ARG A 241 14.32 28.35 -2.06
C ARG A 241 13.77 29.03 -0.80
N THR A 242 14.12 30.30 -0.61
CA THR A 242 13.34 31.22 0.22
C THR A 242 11.87 31.14 -0.21
N HIS A 243 10.98 30.75 0.72
CA HIS A 243 9.52 30.87 0.69
C HIS A 243 8.93 31.24 -0.69
N ARG A 244 8.91 30.30 -1.64
CA ARG A 244 8.01 30.45 -2.79
C ARG A 244 6.62 30.16 -2.23
N PRO A 245 5.69 31.15 -2.18
CA PRO A 245 4.36 30.91 -1.64
C PRO A 245 3.73 29.73 -2.39
N ARG A 246 3.17 28.80 -1.63
CA ARG A 246 2.36 27.69 -2.16
C ARG A 246 1.30 28.35 -3.03
N ARG A 247 1.28 28.08 -4.35
CA ARG A 247 0.28 28.69 -5.24
C ARG A 247 -1.11 28.42 -4.62
N PRO A 248 -1.96 29.44 -4.45
CA PRO A 248 -3.31 29.26 -3.91
C PRO A 248 -4.22 28.39 -4.80
N ASP A 249 -3.80 28.12 -6.03
CA ASP A 249 -4.65 27.68 -7.14
C ASP A 249 -4.69 26.15 -7.31
N GLY A 250 -4.67 25.40 -6.21
CA GLY A 250 -4.90 23.94 -6.26
C GLY A 250 -6.38 23.62 -6.48
N PRO A 251 -6.73 22.37 -6.85
CA PRO A 251 -8.13 21.98 -6.95
C PRO A 251 -8.83 22.06 -5.59
N VAL A 252 -10.07 22.55 -5.62
CA VAL A 252 -11.00 22.55 -4.50
C VAL A 252 -11.76 21.24 -4.50
N TRP A 253 -11.81 20.58 -3.35
CA TRP A 253 -12.45 19.27 -3.21
C TRP A 253 -13.76 19.37 -2.45
N ARG A 254 -14.81 18.74 -2.98
CA ARG A 254 -16.11 18.57 -2.29
C ARG A 254 -16.35 17.08 -2.03
N GLY A 255 -16.87 16.74 -0.85
CA GLY A 255 -17.09 15.35 -0.46
C GLY A 255 -15.82 14.52 -0.19
N ALA A 256 -14.62 15.13 -0.23
CA ALA A 256 -13.36 14.42 -0.05
C ALA A 256 -12.99 14.09 1.42
N ALA A 257 -13.84 14.46 2.39
CA ALA A 257 -13.67 14.12 3.81
C ALA A 257 -14.06 12.65 4.09
N THR A 258 -13.59 11.74 3.24
CA THR A 258 -13.75 10.29 3.34
C THR A 258 -12.39 9.63 3.11
N PRO A 259 -12.19 8.38 3.54
CA PRO A 259 -10.93 7.67 3.27
C PRO A 259 -10.62 7.56 1.77
N LEU A 260 -11.64 7.28 0.93
CA LEU A 260 -11.50 7.29 -0.53
C LEU A 260 -11.11 8.68 -1.07
N GLY A 261 -11.75 9.74 -0.57
CA GLY A 261 -11.43 11.11 -0.91
C GLY A 261 -9.98 11.47 -0.59
N GLU A 262 -9.45 11.07 0.57
CA GLU A 262 -8.06 11.29 0.92
C GLU A 262 -7.08 10.61 -0.05
N HIS A 263 -7.37 9.37 -0.45
CA HIS A 263 -6.55 8.64 -1.42
C HIS A 263 -6.58 9.30 -2.81
N LEU A 264 -7.75 9.73 -3.28
CA LEU A 264 -7.89 10.46 -4.56
C LEU A 264 -7.18 11.81 -4.53
N VAL A 265 -7.37 12.60 -3.46
CA VAL A 265 -6.70 13.90 -3.28
C VAL A 265 -5.20 13.73 -3.37
N ARG A 266 -4.63 12.73 -2.71
CA ARG A 266 -3.18 12.48 -2.72
C ARG A 266 -2.67 11.97 -4.07
N ALA A 267 -3.40 11.06 -4.71
CA ALA A 267 -3.03 10.55 -6.05
C ALA A 267 -3.00 11.67 -7.10
N LEU A 268 -3.75 12.74 -6.88
CA LEU A 268 -3.82 13.91 -7.74
C LEU A 268 -2.89 15.05 -7.28
N ALA A 269 -2.72 15.30 -5.98
CA ALA A 269 -1.98 16.45 -5.43
C ALA A 269 -0.55 16.62 -5.95
N ASP A 270 0.11 15.53 -6.35
CA ASP A 270 1.48 15.54 -6.85
C ASP A 270 1.58 15.75 -8.37
N ARG A 271 0.44 15.94 -9.07
CA ARG A 271 0.41 16.16 -10.51
C ARG A 271 0.51 17.66 -10.81
N PRO A 272 1.57 18.11 -11.50
CA PRO A 272 1.79 19.54 -11.78
C PRO A 272 0.76 20.13 -12.76
N GLU A 273 -0.01 19.27 -13.42
CA GLU A 273 -0.98 19.58 -14.47
C GLU A 273 -2.35 20.01 -13.92
N LEU A 274 -2.53 19.99 -12.60
CA LEU A 274 -3.80 20.39 -11.98
C LEU A 274 -3.95 21.90 -12.03
N SER A 275 -4.76 22.34 -12.99
CA SER A 275 -5.33 23.68 -13.02
C SER A 275 -6.25 23.87 -11.81
N ALA A 276 -6.55 25.12 -11.46
CA ALA A 276 -7.62 25.42 -10.53
C ALA A 276 -8.91 24.74 -11.04
N ALA A 277 -9.48 23.85 -10.24
CA ALA A 277 -10.68 23.09 -10.58
C ALA A 277 -11.46 22.76 -9.31
N VAL A 278 -12.76 22.57 -9.42
CA VAL A 278 -13.58 21.98 -8.36
C VAL A 278 -13.81 20.52 -8.71
N ILE A 279 -13.38 19.60 -7.85
CA ILE A 279 -13.63 18.16 -7.98
C ILE A 279 -14.64 17.77 -6.91
N ASP A 280 -15.82 17.32 -7.33
CA ASP A 280 -16.93 16.93 -6.46
C ASP A 280 -17.07 15.41 -6.42
N LEU A 281 -16.83 14.84 -5.22
CA LEU A 281 -16.91 13.41 -4.93
C LEU A 281 -18.18 13.04 -4.16
N THR A 282 -19.11 13.99 -3.94
CA THR A 282 -20.28 13.76 -3.06
C THR A 282 -21.19 12.63 -3.54
N ARG A 283 -21.25 12.37 -4.85
CA ARG A 283 -22.06 11.31 -5.46
C ARG A 283 -21.32 9.99 -5.69
N LEU A 284 -20.03 9.92 -5.35
CA LEU A 284 -19.18 8.74 -5.59
C LEU A 284 -19.62 7.50 -4.81
N HIS A 285 -20.36 7.67 -3.71
CA HIS A 285 -20.89 6.58 -2.89
C HIS A 285 -22.40 6.35 -3.10
N GLY A 286 -22.99 6.99 -4.11
CA GLY A 286 -24.41 6.84 -4.46
C GLY A 286 -24.71 5.56 -5.25
N PRO A 287 -26.00 5.29 -5.54
CA PRO A 287 -26.42 4.17 -6.41
C PRO A 287 -25.96 4.34 -7.86
N GLU A 288 -25.68 5.58 -8.26
CA GLU A 288 -25.08 5.95 -9.54
C GLU A 288 -23.79 6.72 -9.21
N PRO A 289 -22.66 6.01 -9.01
CA PRO A 289 -21.39 6.61 -8.67
C PRO A 289 -20.93 7.59 -9.74
N GLU A 290 -20.72 8.83 -9.33
CA GLU A 290 -20.37 9.92 -10.24
C GLU A 290 -19.31 10.83 -9.61
N VAL A 291 -18.40 11.34 -10.45
CA VAL A 291 -17.49 12.43 -10.10
C VAL A 291 -17.75 13.62 -11.02
N THR A 292 -17.95 14.80 -10.44
CA THR A 292 -18.03 16.04 -11.21
C THR A 292 -16.69 16.76 -11.18
N VAL A 293 -16.16 17.12 -12.35
CA VAL A 293 -14.91 17.88 -12.48
C VAL A 293 -15.23 19.21 -13.16
N ARG A 294 -14.98 20.33 -12.48
CA ARG A 294 -15.23 21.67 -13.00
C ARG A 294 -13.92 22.46 -13.09
N PRO A 295 -13.32 22.56 -14.26
CA PRO A 295 -12.16 23.41 -14.47
C PRO A 295 -12.52 24.88 -14.23
N HIS A 296 -11.58 25.69 -13.75
CA HIS A 296 -11.87 27.11 -13.49
C HIS A 296 -12.21 27.90 -14.76
N ASP A 297 -11.55 27.59 -15.88
CA ASP A 297 -11.70 28.29 -17.15
C ASP A 297 -12.74 27.66 -18.08
N ASP A 298 -13.51 26.68 -17.59
CA ASP A 298 -14.53 25.97 -18.35
C ASP A 298 -15.91 26.17 -17.70
N PRO A 299 -16.88 26.78 -18.41
CA PRO A 299 -18.20 27.03 -17.85
C PRO A 299 -19.03 25.76 -17.65
N VAL A 300 -18.71 24.66 -18.34
CA VAL A 300 -19.50 23.41 -18.29
C VAL A 300 -18.73 22.35 -17.49
N PRO A 301 -19.31 21.80 -16.41
CA PRO A 301 -18.64 20.73 -15.67
C PRO A 301 -18.60 19.44 -16.50
N TYR A 302 -17.56 18.65 -16.29
CA TYR A 302 -17.48 17.27 -16.73
C TYR A 302 -18.16 16.37 -15.70
N THR A 303 -18.95 15.41 -16.18
CA THR A 303 -19.60 14.37 -15.41
C THR A 303 -18.99 13.03 -15.76
N LEU A 304 -18.42 12.36 -14.76
CA LEU A 304 -17.78 11.06 -14.92
C LEU A 304 -18.64 9.99 -14.23
N GLY A 305 -19.39 9.21 -15.01
CA GLY A 305 -20.06 8.00 -14.51
C GLY A 305 -19.03 6.91 -14.24
N VAL A 306 -19.01 6.36 -13.03
CA VAL A 306 -17.92 5.46 -12.59
C VAL A 306 -18.44 4.04 -12.38
N GLY A 307 -17.63 3.06 -12.80
CA GLY A 307 -17.85 1.66 -12.43
C GLY A 307 -17.74 1.38 -10.92
N GLU A 308 -17.71 0.10 -10.56
CA GLU A 308 -17.55 -0.35 -9.17
C GLU A 308 -16.14 0.00 -8.67
N VAL A 309 -16.03 1.10 -7.93
CA VAL A 309 -14.74 1.58 -7.42
C VAL A 309 -14.24 0.66 -6.30
N TYR A 310 -12.96 0.28 -6.39
CA TYR A 310 -12.28 -0.50 -5.36
C TYR A 310 -10.84 -0.02 -5.15
N GLY A 311 -10.24 -0.45 -4.03
CA GLY A 311 -8.90 -0.03 -3.64
C GLY A 311 -8.88 0.69 -2.30
N PRO A 312 -7.70 1.22 -1.92
CA PRO A 312 -7.56 1.98 -0.69
C PRO A 312 -8.62 3.08 -0.53
N GLY A 313 -9.24 3.13 0.65
CA GLY A 313 -10.29 4.09 1.00
C GLY A 313 -11.72 3.64 0.72
N CYS A 314 -11.93 2.57 -0.06
CA CYS A 314 -13.26 2.05 -0.37
C CYS A 314 -13.83 1.22 0.80
N SER A 315 -15.15 1.25 1.03
CA SER A 315 -15.75 0.48 2.12
C SER A 315 -15.71 -1.04 1.86
N ARG A 316 -15.59 -1.84 2.93
CA ARG A 316 -15.77 -3.30 2.84
C ARG A 316 -17.20 -3.72 2.51
N HIS A 317 -18.16 -2.80 2.57
CA HIS A 317 -19.56 -3.08 2.32
C HIS A 317 -19.94 -3.04 0.84
N THR A 318 -19.02 -2.65 -0.06
CA THR A 318 -19.24 -2.72 -1.52
C THR A 318 -19.20 -4.16 -2.03
N LEU A 319 -19.53 -4.40 -3.31
CA LEU A 319 -19.51 -5.75 -3.87
C LEU A 319 -18.11 -6.35 -3.81
N ILE A 320 -17.11 -5.62 -4.31
CA ILE A 320 -15.70 -6.05 -4.27
C ILE A 320 -15.20 -6.08 -2.82
N GLY A 321 -15.58 -5.10 -2.01
CA GLY A 321 -15.18 -5.00 -0.60
C GLY A 321 -15.54 -6.24 0.22
N ARG A 322 -16.76 -6.78 0.05
CA ARG A 322 -17.22 -7.97 0.77
C ARG A 322 -16.41 -9.22 0.39
N MET A 323 -16.16 -9.42 -0.91
CA MET A 323 -15.37 -10.55 -1.39
C MET A 323 -13.94 -10.51 -0.82
N VAL A 324 -13.29 -9.35 -0.91
CA VAL A 324 -11.94 -9.15 -0.38
C VAL A 324 -11.92 -9.35 1.14
N TRP A 325 -12.92 -8.83 1.84
CA TRP A 325 -13.04 -8.96 3.28
C TRP A 325 -13.20 -10.40 3.77
N ASP A 326 -14.02 -11.19 3.09
CA ASP A 326 -14.19 -12.61 3.42
C ASP A 326 -12.89 -13.39 3.17
N ALA A 327 -12.24 -13.17 2.03
CA ALA A 327 -10.95 -13.80 1.72
C ALA A 327 -9.86 -13.46 2.76
N LEU A 328 -9.75 -12.19 3.16
CA LEU A 328 -8.84 -11.75 4.23
C LEU A 328 -9.04 -12.51 5.54
N ARG A 329 -10.31 -12.79 5.89
CA ARG A 329 -10.68 -13.50 7.12
C ARG A 329 -10.66 -15.02 6.99
N SER A 330 -10.11 -15.57 5.91
CA SER A 330 -10.12 -17.01 5.61
C SER A 330 -11.53 -17.59 5.45
N ARG A 331 -12.50 -16.77 5.07
CA ARG A 331 -13.88 -17.20 4.81
C ARG A 331 -14.08 -17.44 3.31
N PRO A 332 -14.99 -18.36 2.91
CA PRO A 332 -15.33 -18.52 1.50
C PRO A 332 -15.81 -17.22 0.87
N VAL A 333 -15.36 -16.92 -0.35
CA VAL A 333 -15.90 -15.82 -1.15
C VAL A 333 -17.26 -16.25 -1.68
N THR A 334 -18.31 -15.47 -1.39
CA THR A 334 -19.68 -15.79 -1.82
C THR A 334 -20.10 -14.88 -2.98
N VAL A 335 -20.42 -15.50 -4.13
CA VAL A 335 -21.06 -14.87 -5.28
C VAL A 335 -22.56 -14.90 -5.06
N VAL A 336 -23.16 -13.74 -4.81
CA VAL A 336 -24.60 -13.57 -4.59
C VAL A 336 -25.29 -13.17 -5.89
N GLY A 337 -26.36 -13.88 -6.24
CA GLY A 337 -27.13 -13.66 -7.46
C GLY A 337 -26.51 -14.35 -8.67
N ASP A 338 -26.66 -13.74 -9.85
CA ASP A 338 -26.14 -14.26 -11.11
C ASP A 338 -24.59 -14.19 -11.15
N PRO A 339 -23.88 -15.33 -11.28
CA PRO A 339 -22.43 -15.36 -11.45
C PRO A 339 -21.93 -14.73 -12.75
N GLU A 340 -22.76 -14.75 -13.81
CA GLU A 340 -22.42 -14.24 -15.14
C GLU A 340 -22.71 -12.74 -15.29
N ALA A 341 -23.42 -12.15 -14.33
CA ALA A 341 -23.76 -10.75 -14.41
C ALA A 341 -22.50 -9.85 -14.37
N PRO A 342 -22.45 -8.83 -15.24
CA PRO A 342 -21.26 -8.03 -15.48
C PRO A 342 -20.92 -7.12 -14.29
N VAL A 343 -19.63 -6.85 -14.14
CA VAL A 343 -19.06 -5.91 -13.18
C VAL A 343 -18.02 -5.06 -13.93
N HIS A 344 -17.96 -3.77 -13.61
CA HIS A 344 -16.96 -2.84 -14.15
C HIS A 344 -16.04 -2.35 -13.04
N PRO A 345 -15.04 -3.14 -12.59
CA PRO A 345 -14.14 -2.72 -11.53
C PRO A 345 -13.30 -1.51 -11.98
N VAL A 346 -13.19 -0.51 -11.10
CA VAL A 346 -12.32 0.65 -11.31
C VAL A 346 -11.42 0.80 -10.10
N TYR A 347 -10.10 0.65 -10.29
CA TYR A 347 -9.19 0.88 -9.19
C TYR A 347 -9.08 2.38 -8.90
N VAL A 348 -8.96 2.75 -7.62
CA VAL A 348 -8.89 4.16 -7.18
C VAL A 348 -7.85 5.01 -7.93
N ASN A 349 -6.70 4.43 -8.28
CA ASN A 349 -5.68 5.17 -9.06
C ASN A 349 -6.08 5.35 -10.53
N ASP A 350 -6.80 4.40 -11.13
CA ASP A 350 -7.29 4.55 -12.50
C ASP A 350 -8.37 5.65 -12.56
N LEU A 351 -9.20 5.78 -11.50
CA LEU A 351 -10.13 6.90 -11.35
C LEU A 351 -9.39 8.24 -11.21
N ALA A 352 -8.33 8.30 -10.40
CA ALA A 352 -7.48 9.48 -10.32
C ALA A 352 -6.83 9.80 -11.68
N ASP A 353 -6.40 8.79 -12.44
CA ASP A 353 -5.86 8.96 -13.79
C ASP A 353 -6.90 9.54 -14.75
N ALA A 354 -8.14 9.05 -14.71
CA ALA A 354 -9.23 9.56 -15.53
C ALA A 354 -9.51 11.05 -15.24
N ILE A 355 -9.62 11.42 -13.96
CA ILE A 355 -9.79 12.81 -13.54
C ILE A 355 -8.63 13.68 -14.04
N GLY A 356 -7.39 13.18 -13.93
CA GLY A 356 -6.20 13.86 -14.44
C GLY A 356 -6.22 14.06 -15.96
N THR A 357 -6.64 13.04 -16.72
CA THR A 357 -6.79 13.12 -18.18
C THR A 357 -7.82 14.17 -18.58
N VAL A 358 -9.00 14.18 -17.95
CA VAL A 358 -10.03 15.20 -18.21
C VAL A 358 -9.51 16.61 -17.88
N LEU A 359 -8.75 16.73 -16.79
CA LEU A 359 -8.15 17.99 -16.40
C LEU A 359 -7.07 18.50 -17.37
N ARG A 360 -6.35 17.59 -18.01
CA ARG A 360 -5.28 17.92 -18.96
C ARG A 360 -5.82 18.19 -20.36
N ASP A 361 -6.65 17.28 -20.87
CA ASP A 361 -6.92 17.17 -22.30
C ASP A 361 -8.21 17.90 -22.70
N ARG A 362 -9.07 18.27 -21.74
CA ARG A 362 -10.31 19.04 -21.97
C ARG A 362 -11.15 18.47 -23.14
N PRO A 363 -11.60 17.20 -23.04
CA PRO A 363 -12.37 16.60 -24.13
C PRO A 363 -13.63 17.41 -24.44
N GLU A 364 -14.06 17.38 -25.70
CA GLU A 364 -15.29 18.08 -26.14
C GLU A 364 -16.56 17.50 -25.51
N ASN A 365 -16.55 16.19 -25.20
CA ASN A 365 -17.67 15.55 -24.51
C ASN A 365 -17.53 15.73 -22.99
N HIS A 366 -18.56 16.28 -22.36
CA HIS A 366 -18.62 16.52 -20.93
C HIS A 366 -19.22 15.35 -20.13
N ASP A 367 -19.94 14.44 -20.78
CA ASP A 367 -20.51 13.25 -20.14
C ASP A 367 -19.69 12.01 -20.54
N LEU A 368 -18.90 11.51 -19.60
CA LEU A 368 -17.92 10.45 -19.83
C LEU A 368 -18.13 9.28 -18.87
N VAL A 369 -17.66 8.09 -19.26
CA VAL A 369 -17.61 6.90 -18.41
C VAL A 369 -16.18 6.55 -18.02
N VAL A 370 -15.99 6.23 -16.75
CA VAL A 370 -14.75 5.68 -16.18
C VAL A 370 -15.01 4.23 -15.84
N ALA A 371 -14.80 3.36 -16.83
CA ALA A 371 -14.93 1.91 -16.72
C ALA A 371 -14.08 1.24 -17.79
N ALA A 372 -13.61 0.02 -17.53
CA ALA A 372 -12.98 -0.81 -18.57
C ALA A 372 -13.93 -1.02 -19.76
N GLU A 373 -13.36 -1.19 -20.96
CA GLU A 373 -14.13 -1.47 -22.18
C GLU A 373 -14.91 -2.77 -22.08
N LYS A 374 -14.23 -3.81 -21.59
CA LYS A 374 -14.82 -5.12 -21.37
C LYS A 374 -15.07 -5.32 -19.87
N PRO A 375 -16.32 -5.51 -19.42
CA PRO A 375 -16.59 -5.92 -18.04
C PRO A 375 -16.05 -7.33 -17.79
N CYS A 376 -15.85 -7.66 -16.51
CA CYS A 376 -15.69 -9.04 -16.06
C CYS A 376 -17.00 -9.56 -15.45
N THR A 377 -17.14 -10.87 -15.34
CA THR A 377 -18.27 -11.46 -14.60
C THR A 377 -18.01 -11.45 -13.10
N THR A 378 -19.07 -11.65 -12.32
CA THR A 378 -18.95 -11.74 -10.86
C THR A 378 -18.15 -12.98 -10.44
N ALA A 379 -18.29 -14.08 -11.20
CA ALA A 379 -17.49 -15.28 -11.01
C ALA A 379 -16.01 -15.06 -11.31
N GLU A 380 -15.69 -14.33 -12.39
CA GLU A 380 -14.31 -13.96 -12.73
C GLU A 380 -13.69 -13.07 -11.65
N LEU A 381 -14.44 -12.08 -11.16
CA LEU A 381 -14.01 -11.23 -10.05
C LEU A 381 -13.75 -12.03 -8.76
N ALA A 382 -14.65 -12.95 -8.40
CA ALA A 382 -14.46 -13.80 -7.22
C ALA A 382 -13.23 -14.71 -7.35
N ARG A 383 -12.95 -15.22 -8.55
CA ARG A 383 -11.72 -15.97 -8.85
C ARG A 383 -10.47 -15.08 -8.73
N ALA A 384 -10.51 -13.85 -9.25
CA ALA A 384 -9.42 -12.90 -9.10
C ALA A 384 -9.14 -12.58 -7.61
N VAL A 385 -10.17 -12.48 -6.77
CA VAL A 385 -10.00 -12.32 -5.31
C VAL A 385 -9.36 -13.56 -4.67
N HIS A 386 -9.79 -14.76 -5.05
CA HIS A 386 -9.18 -16.02 -4.59
C HIS A 386 -7.67 -16.06 -4.89
N GLU A 387 -7.28 -15.67 -6.10
CA GLU A 387 -5.89 -15.71 -6.55
C GLU A 387 -5.05 -14.59 -5.91
N ALA A 388 -5.57 -13.36 -5.85
CA ALA A 388 -4.82 -12.19 -5.44
C ALA A 388 -4.74 -11.97 -3.92
N VAL A 389 -5.79 -12.37 -3.20
CA VAL A 389 -5.92 -12.08 -1.75
C VAL A 389 -5.58 -13.31 -0.93
N ARG A 390 -6.34 -14.39 -1.12
CA ARG A 390 -6.16 -15.65 -0.40
C ARG A 390 -6.93 -16.79 -1.06
N PRO A 391 -6.33 -18.00 -1.20
CA PRO A 391 -6.99 -19.13 -1.84
C PRO A 391 -8.04 -19.77 -0.92
N VAL A 392 -9.21 -19.15 -0.83
CA VAL A 392 -10.39 -19.63 -0.09
C VAL A 392 -11.45 -20.18 -1.06
N PRO A 393 -12.34 -21.10 -0.64
CA PRO A 393 -13.38 -21.61 -1.53
C PRO A 393 -14.26 -20.48 -2.10
N VAL A 394 -14.61 -20.55 -3.38
CA VAL A 394 -15.63 -19.68 -3.99
C VAL A 394 -16.96 -20.43 -4.01
N ARG A 395 -18.02 -19.80 -3.50
CA ARG A 395 -19.37 -20.38 -3.41
C ARG A 395 -20.37 -19.48 -4.10
N THR A 396 -21.42 -20.07 -4.66
CA THR A 396 -22.59 -19.33 -5.14
C THR A 396 -23.70 -19.41 -4.09
N ALA A 397 -24.44 -18.32 -3.94
CA ALA A 397 -25.62 -18.28 -3.08
C ALA A 397 -26.78 -17.58 -3.82
N PRO A 398 -28.01 -18.12 -3.72
CA PRO A 398 -29.18 -17.43 -4.23
C PRO A 398 -29.38 -16.12 -3.47
N GLY A 399 -29.75 -15.05 -4.17
CA GLY A 399 -30.00 -13.75 -3.58
C GLY A 399 -30.42 -12.71 -4.61
N GLY A 400 -31.01 -11.61 -4.15
CA GLY A 400 -31.35 -10.46 -4.99
C GLY A 400 -30.10 -9.74 -5.51
N ASP A 401 -30.30 -8.85 -6.48
CA ASP A 401 -29.23 -8.01 -7.02
C ASP A 401 -28.55 -7.24 -5.88
N PRO A 402 -27.23 -7.41 -5.64
CA PRO A 402 -26.53 -6.77 -4.55
C PRO A 402 -26.37 -5.24 -4.68
N GLY A 403 -27.19 -4.57 -5.50
CA GLY A 403 -27.16 -3.14 -5.77
C GLY A 403 -26.06 -2.79 -6.77
N ARG A 404 -25.95 -3.57 -7.86
CA ARG A 404 -24.90 -3.39 -8.86
C ARG A 404 -25.17 -2.13 -9.69
N HIS A 405 -24.15 -1.28 -9.82
CA HIS A 405 -24.18 -0.20 -10.79
C HIS A 405 -23.63 -0.70 -12.13
N VAL A 406 -24.42 -0.53 -13.20
CA VAL A 406 -23.95 -0.70 -14.58
C VAL A 406 -23.76 0.70 -15.15
N PRO A 407 -22.52 1.09 -15.48
CA PRO A 407 -22.26 2.39 -16.07
C PRO A 407 -23.02 2.57 -17.40
N ALA A 408 -23.44 3.80 -17.67
CA ALA A 408 -24.05 4.15 -18.94
C ALA A 408 -23.07 3.93 -20.11
N ASP A 409 -23.61 3.64 -21.30
CA ASP A 409 -22.84 3.50 -22.53
C ASP A 409 -22.43 4.88 -23.07
N LEU A 410 -21.40 5.47 -22.44
CA LEU A 410 -20.84 6.78 -22.77
C LEU A 410 -19.40 6.65 -23.27
N ALA A 411 -18.89 7.74 -23.86
CA ALA A 411 -17.48 7.81 -24.26
C ALA A 411 -16.56 7.83 -23.03
N ARG A 412 -15.37 7.24 -23.14
CA ARG A 412 -14.33 7.32 -22.11
C ARG A 412 -13.50 8.60 -22.29
N PRO A 413 -12.77 9.05 -21.26
CA PRO A 413 -11.75 10.08 -21.45
C PRO A 413 -10.77 9.67 -22.57
N PRO A 414 -10.43 10.56 -23.52
CA PRO A 414 -9.58 10.20 -24.65
C PRO A 414 -8.22 9.66 -24.22
N GLY A 415 -7.78 8.56 -24.85
CA GLY A 415 -6.50 7.92 -24.55
C GLY A 415 -6.40 7.27 -23.15
N TRP A 416 -7.48 7.30 -22.37
CA TRP A 416 -7.52 6.66 -21.06
C TRP A 416 -7.99 5.21 -21.16
N THR A 417 -7.29 4.35 -20.44
CA THR A 417 -7.70 2.97 -20.15
C THR A 417 -7.21 2.62 -18.75
N PRO A 418 -7.93 1.79 -17.98
CA PRO A 418 -7.42 1.29 -16.71
C PRO A 418 -6.03 0.66 -16.90
N ALA A 419 -5.06 1.10 -16.11
CA ALA A 419 -3.68 0.63 -16.21
C ALA A 419 -3.29 -0.29 -15.04
N THR A 420 -4.12 -0.31 -13.98
CA THR A 420 -3.86 -1.12 -12.79
C THR A 420 -4.16 -2.59 -13.07
N ASP A 421 -3.14 -3.44 -12.90
CA ASP A 421 -3.31 -4.89 -12.86
C ASP A 421 -4.34 -5.29 -11.78
N PRO A 422 -5.39 -6.07 -12.11
CA PRO A 422 -6.45 -6.42 -11.16
C PRO A 422 -5.94 -7.14 -9.91
N ALA A 423 -4.97 -8.06 -10.04
CA ALA A 423 -4.44 -8.78 -8.90
C ALA A 423 -3.70 -7.83 -7.95
N ARG A 424 -2.90 -6.91 -8.49
CA ARG A 424 -2.27 -5.83 -7.72
C ARG A 424 -3.32 -4.94 -7.02
N GLY A 425 -4.35 -4.51 -7.73
CA GLY A 425 -5.40 -3.64 -7.18
C GLY A 425 -6.14 -4.31 -6.02
N LEU A 426 -6.55 -5.58 -6.21
CA LEU A 426 -7.25 -6.36 -5.18
C LEU A 426 -6.36 -6.61 -3.96
N HIS A 427 -5.09 -6.88 -4.18
CA HIS A 427 -4.12 -7.04 -3.09
C HIS A 427 -3.95 -5.74 -2.30
N ALA A 428 -3.80 -4.60 -2.99
CA ALA A 428 -3.69 -3.29 -2.35
C ALA A 428 -4.96 -2.93 -1.56
N PHE A 429 -6.14 -3.29 -2.08
CA PHE A 429 -7.40 -3.11 -1.36
C PHE A 429 -7.45 -3.97 -0.11
N ALA A 430 -7.08 -5.24 -0.22
CA ALA A 430 -7.05 -6.18 0.90
C ALA A 430 -6.11 -5.70 2.00
N GLN A 431 -4.93 -5.22 1.59
CA GLN A 431 -3.96 -4.61 2.48
C GLN A 431 -4.57 -3.41 3.21
N TRP A 432 -5.14 -2.45 2.49
CA TRP A 432 -5.77 -1.28 3.09
C TRP A 432 -6.90 -1.65 4.07
N LEU A 433 -7.75 -2.63 3.73
CA LEU A 433 -8.83 -3.08 4.60
C LEU A 433 -8.32 -3.68 5.91
N ALA A 434 -7.28 -4.51 5.84
CA ALA A 434 -6.68 -5.11 7.02
C ALA A 434 -6.02 -4.06 7.94
N TYR A 435 -5.51 -2.98 7.33
CA TYR A 435 -4.55 -2.09 7.93
C TYR A 435 -5.15 -0.79 8.43
N GLU A 436 -5.92 -0.13 7.58
CA GLU A 436 -6.50 1.18 7.82
C GLU A 436 -8.03 1.10 7.92
N GLY A 437 -8.66 0.36 7.01
CA GLY A 437 -10.13 0.31 6.87
C GLY A 437 -10.85 -0.19 8.11
N VAL A 438 -10.29 -1.18 8.81
CA VAL A 438 -10.85 -1.68 10.08
C VAL A 438 -10.94 -0.59 11.14
N LEU A 439 -9.87 0.20 11.28
CA LEU A 439 -9.77 1.20 12.35
C LEU A 439 -10.83 2.29 12.15
N LEU A 440 -11.01 2.71 10.90
CA LEU A 440 -11.92 3.80 10.53
C LEU A 440 -13.42 3.43 10.63
N GLU A 441 -13.76 2.14 10.50
CA GLU A 441 -15.14 1.69 10.68
C GLU A 441 -15.47 1.24 12.11
N SER A 442 -14.47 0.89 12.93
CA SER A 442 -14.70 0.58 14.36
C SER A 442 -15.10 1.82 15.15
N ASP A 443 -14.56 3.00 14.79
CA ASP A 443 -14.91 4.28 15.39
C ASP A 443 -16.35 4.73 15.05
N ARG A 444 -16.91 4.29 13.91
CA ARG A 444 -18.29 4.64 13.49
C ARG A 444 -19.39 3.82 14.15
N LEU A 445 -19.05 2.74 14.87
CA LEU A 445 -20.00 1.94 15.64
C LEU A 445 -19.98 2.30 17.14
N ALA A 446 -19.14 3.27 17.53
CA ALA A 446 -19.02 3.77 18.90
C ALA A 446 -19.71 5.12 19.13
N ASP A 447 -20.25 5.73 18.07
CA ASP A 447 -21.19 6.86 18.08
C ASP A 447 -22.60 6.35 17.71
#